data_AF-A0A8H2WVG3-F1
#
_entry.id   AF-A0A8H2WVG3-F1
#
_cell.length_a   1.000
_cell.length_b   1.000
_cell.length_c   1.000
_cell.angle_alpha   90.00
_cell.angle_beta   90.00
_cell.angle_gamma   90.00
#
_symmetry.space_group_name_H-M   'P 1'
#
loop_
_entity.id
_entity.type
_entity.pdbx_description
1 polymer ?
#
loop_
_entity_poly.entity_id
_entity_poly.type
_entity_poly.pdbx_seq_one_letter_code
_entity_poly.pdbx_strand_id
1 'polypeptide(L)'
;MAWACSGKTNIELVNNMLNAGLFKSELVGEALRRVDRANYVRNKHEAYYDSPQSIGHAATISAPHMHAHAAEHLLPLLTPGAKVLDVGSGSGYTCAIFHHLVNPTGTEGGKVVGIEHISELVDWSIDNLKRDGLGAHIESGTIKMVCGDGRLGYRPAGPYNVIHVGAASPVMPEPLIDQLAKPGRMFIPGERPVFTPFPHAAFGYNTSLRELYDYPQPRIQPLFLMSIGVDYADRSVVGPDGGAQYIYQVDKDQSGNVKQEKLFGVRYVPLTEEKSQRAESVYY
;
A
#
# COMPACT_ATOMS: atom_id res chain seq x y z
N MET A 1 15.51 4.12 -12.41
CA MET A 1 14.96 5.05 -13.42
C MET A 1 13.46 4.81 -13.60
N ALA A 2 12.65 4.95 -12.55
CA ALA A 2 11.22 4.60 -12.61
C ALA A 2 10.38 5.62 -13.41
N TRP A 3 10.52 6.92 -13.09
CA TRP A 3 9.82 8.05 -13.73
C TRP A 3 9.90 8.13 -15.28
N ALA A 4 10.85 7.42 -15.90
CA ALA A 4 11.01 7.35 -17.35
C ALA A 4 10.14 6.26 -18.03
N CYS A 5 9.42 5.43 -17.27
CA CYS A 5 8.65 4.31 -17.80
C CYS A 5 7.20 4.66 -18.17
N SER A 6 6.86 5.94 -18.20
CA SER A 6 5.54 6.43 -18.60
C SER A 6 5.14 5.98 -20.02
N GLY A 7 3.84 5.91 -20.32
CA GLY A 7 3.32 5.53 -21.63
C GLY A 7 2.16 6.42 -22.10
N LYS A 8 1.66 6.21 -23.33
CA LYS A 8 0.43 6.85 -23.84
C LYS A 8 -0.81 5.99 -23.62
N THR A 9 -0.61 4.70 -23.35
CA THR A 9 -1.66 3.72 -23.05
C THR A 9 -1.27 2.87 -21.86
N ASN A 10 -2.24 2.19 -21.22
CA ASN A 10 -1.96 1.26 -20.13
C ASN A 10 -0.97 0.16 -20.56
N ILE A 11 -1.16 -0.40 -21.77
CA ILE A 11 -0.29 -1.45 -22.31
C ILE A 11 1.15 -0.95 -22.50
N GLU A 12 1.32 0.25 -23.06
CA GLU A 12 2.64 0.86 -23.27
C GLU A 12 3.35 1.13 -21.93
N LEU A 13 2.64 1.69 -20.94
CA LEU A 13 3.16 1.89 -19.59
C LEU A 13 3.68 0.57 -18.99
N VAL A 14 2.87 -0.49 -19.02
CA VAL A 14 3.24 -1.79 -18.45
C VAL A 14 4.45 -2.39 -19.17
N ASN A 15 4.48 -2.31 -20.51
CA ASN A 15 5.59 -2.83 -21.30
C ASN A 15 6.89 -2.03 -21.06
N ASN A 16 6.81 -0.72 -20.91
CA ASN A 16 7.97 0.12 -20.58
C ASN A 16 8.57 -0.27 -19.23
N MET A 17 7.72 -0.51 -18.21
CA MET A 17 8.18 -0.97 -16.90
C MET A 17 8.84 -2.36 -16.94
N LEU A 18 8.28 -3.32 -17.71
CA LEU A 18 8.88 -4.64 -17.93
C LEU A 18 10.24 -4.53 -18.64
N ASN A 19 10.31 -3.75 -19.72
CA ASN A 19 11.54 -3.54 -20.51
C ASN A 19 12.64 -2.87 -19.69
N ALA A 20 12.27 -1.96 -18.76
CA ALA A 20 13.19 -1.34 -17.83
C ALA A 20 13.60 -2.24 -16.65
N GLY A 21 13.02 -3.44 -16.54
CA GLY A 21 13.31 -4.40 -15.47
C GLY A 21 12.82 -3.95 -14.10
N LEU A 22 11.81 -3.07 -14.04
CA LEU A 22 11.22 -2.65 -12.76
C LEU A 22 10.48 -3.80 -12.09
N PHE A 23 9.90 -4.71 -12.86
CA PHE A 23 9.42 -6.01 -12.39
C PHE A 23 9.62 -7.04 -13.51
N LYS A 24 9.51 -8.33 -13.19
CA LYS A 24 9.92 -9.42 -14.10
C LYS A 24 8.81 -10.41 -14.40
N SER A 25 7.82 -10.55 -13.52
CA SER A 25 6.75 -11.53 -13.67
C SER A 25 5.75 -11.17 -14.77
N GLU A 26 5.61 -12.04 -15.77
CA GLU A 26 4.60 -11.90 -16.82
C GLU A 26 3.17 -12.02 -16.27
N LEU A 27 2.95 -12.81 -15.21
CA LEU A 27 1.63 -12.89 -14.56
C LEU A 27 1.20 -11.55 -13.97
N VAL A 28 2.15 -10.81 -13.37
CA VAL A 28 1.90 -9.46 -12.87
C VAL A 28 1.67 -8.49 -14.03
N GLY A 29 2.45 -8.62 -15.12
CA GLY A 29 2.27 -7.83 -16.33
C GLY A 29 0.89 -8.01 -16.95
N GLU A 30 0.42 -9.24 -17.08
CA GLU A 30 -0.93 -9.57 -17.58
C GLU A 30 -2.03 -8.99 -16.69
N ALA A 31 -1.90 -9.09 -15.37
CA ALA A 31 -2.86 -8.48 -14.44
C ALA A 31 -2.89 -6.95 -14.58
N LEU A 32 -1.72 -6.30 -14.66
CA LEU A 32 -1.62 -4.85 -14.85
C LEU A 32 -2.21 -4.39 -16.20
N ARG A 33 -2.02 -5.16 -17.28
CA ARG A 33 -2.59 -4.85 -18.61
C ARG A 33 -4.12 -4.90 -18.60
N ARG A 34 -4.73 -5.77 -17.78
CA ARG A 34 -6.19 -5.93 -17.65
C ARG A 34 -6.86 -4.82 -16.86
N VAL A 35 -6.14 -4.15 -15.96
CA VAL A 35 -6.66 -3.07 -15.11
C VAL A 35 -6.24 -1.73 -15.71
N ASP A 36 -7.16 -1.06 -16.41
CA ASP A 36 -6.83 0.22 -17.04
C ASP A 36 -6.74 1.33 -15.98
N ARG A 37 -5.52 1.79 -15.71
CA ARG A 37 -5.24 2.84 -14.72
C ARG A 37 -6.02 4.14 -14.98
N ALA A 38 -6.46 4.42 -16.21
CA ALA A 38 -7.29 5.58 -16.52
C ALA A 38 -8.68 5.57 -15.83
N ASN A 39 -9.12 4.41 -15.33
CA ASN A 39 -10.34 4.29 -14.53
C ASN A 39 -10.14 4.70 -13.05
N TYR A 40 -8.89 4.77 -12.58
CA TYR A 40 -8.52 4.90 -11.16
C TYR A 40 -7.81 6.21 -10.80
N VAL A 41 -7.74 7.15 -11.74
CA VAL A 41 -7.17 8.50 -11.54
C VAL A 41 -8.26 9.57 -11.68
N ARG A 42 -8.06 10.73 -11.04
CA ARG A 42 -8.95 11.88 -11.17
C ARG A 42 -8.75 12.59 -12.52
N ASN A 43 -7.49 12.76 -12.94
CA ASN A 43 -7.12 13.37 -14.20
C ASN A 43 -6.61 12.29 -15.17
N LYS A 44 -7.39 12.00 -16.22
CA LYS A 44 -7.04 10.94 -17.19
C LYS A 44 -5.79 11.27 -18.01
N HIS A 45 -5.40 12.54 -18.13
CA HIS A 45 -4.16 12.92 -18.82
C HIS A 45 -2.91 12.43 -18.08
N GLU A 46 -3.04 12.15 -16.78
CA GLU A 46 -1.93 11.69 -15.92
C GLU A 46 -1.97 10.17 -15.67
N ALA A 47 -2.93 9.46 -16.27
CA ALA A 47 -3.20 8.04 -16.01
C ALA A 47 -1.98 7.14 -16.20
N TYR A 48 -1.15 7.46 -17.20
CA TYR A 48 -0.07 6.59 -17.64
C TYR A 48 1.33 7.15 -17.35
N TYR A 49 1.41 8.15 -16.46
CA TYR A 49 2.68 8.55 -15.90
C TYR A 49 3.13 7.56 -14.82
N ASP A 50 4.40 7.15 -14.86
CA ASP A 50 4.99 6.33 -13.79
C ASP A 50 5.31 7.18 -12.55
N SER A 51 4.26 7.71 -11.94
CA SER A 51 4.32 8.62 -10.80
C SER A 51 3.03 8.57 -9.97
N PRO A 52 3.09 8.93 -8.68
CA PRO A 52 1.89 9.06 -7.86
C PRO A 52 0.98 10.18 -8.39
N GLN A 53 -0.33 9.99 -8.33
CA GLN A 53 -1.32 10.98 -8.74
C GLN A 53 -2.29 11.27 -7.59
N SER A 54 -2.69 12.53 -7.42
CA SER A 54 -3.64 12.91 -6.36
C SER A 54 -5.02 12.32 -6.62
N ILE A 55 -5.65 11.80 -5.56
CA ILE A 55 -7.03 11.27 -5.61
C ILE A 55 -8.02 12.04 -4.72
N GLY A 56 -7.55 13.14 -4.11
CA GLY A 56 -8.26 13.92 -3.10
C GLY A 56 -7.98 13.41 -1.68
N HIS A 57 -8.49 14.12 -0.67
CA HIS A 57 -8.41 13.73 0.75
C HIS A 57 -6.98 13.48 1.26
N ALA A 58 -6.01 14.29 0.81
CA ALA A 58 -4.58 14.13 1.11
C ALA A 58 -4.01 12.74 0.74
N ALA A 59 -4.66 12.03 -0.19
CA ALA A 59 -4.24 10.72 -0.66
C ALA A 59 -3.79 10.76 -2.12
N THR A 60 -2.95 9.79 -2.48
CA THR A 60 -2.49 9.57 -3.86
C THR A 60 -2.67 8.11 -4.24
N ILE A 61 -3.02 7.85 -5.51
CA ILE A 61 -2.77 6.54 -6.10
C ILE A 61 -1.25 6.42 -6.33
N SER A 62 -0.63 5.37 -5.79
CA SER A 62 0.82 5.13 -5.89
C SER A 62 1.30 5.02 -7.34
N ALA A 63 2.60 5.25 -7.58
CA ALA A 63 3.16 5.08 -8.91
C ALA A 63 2.95 3.63 -9.43
N PRO A 64 2.69 3.44 -10.74
CA PRO A 64 2.56 2.13 -11.39
C PRO A 64 3.62 1.10 -10.96
N HIS A 65 4.90 1.47 -10.92
CA HIS A 65 5.96 0.54 -10.52
C HIS A 65 5.81 0.05 -9.07
N MET A 66 5.24 0.85 -8.17
CA MET A 66 5.02 0.43 -6.78
C MET A 66 3.93 -0.64 -6.68
N HIS A 67 2.88 -0.55 -7.49
CA HIS A 67 1.87 -1.61 -7.57
C HIS A 67 2.46 -2.90 -8.15
N ALA A 68 3.28 -2.78 -9.19
CA ALA A 68 3.97 -3.92 -9.79
C ALA A 68 4.92 -4.60 -8.80
N HIS A 69 5.73 -3.83 -8.07
CA HIS A 69 6.61 -4.35 -7.02
C HIS A 69 5.84 -5.05 -5.90
N ALA A 70 4.76 -4.44 -5.40
CA ALA A 70 3.95 -5.05 -4.35
C ALA A 70 3.37 -6.39 -4.84
N ALA A 71 2.76 -6.42 -6.02
CA ALA A 71 2.22 -7.63 -6.62
C ALA A 71 3.28 -8.71 -6.82
N GLU A 72 4.49 -8.37 -7.28
CA GLU A 72 5.57 -9.33 -7.51
C GLU A 72 6.11 -9.94 -6.21
N HIS A 73 6.28 -9.17 -5.14
CA HIS A 73 6.73 -9.69 -3.85
C HIS A 73 5.69 -10.57 -3.15
N LEU A 74 4.41 -10.27 -3.40
CA LEU A 74 3.27 -11.02 -2.88
C LEU A 74 2.88 -12.22 -3.75
N LEU A 75 3.35 -12.27 -5.00
CA LEU A 75 3.00 -13.27 -6.00
C LEU A 75 3.08 -14.72 -5.52
N PRO A 76 4.06 -15.13 -4.69
CA PRO A 76 4.13 -16.52 -4.20
C PRO A 76 2.88 -16.99 -3.44
N LEU A 77 2.09 -16.07 -2.88
CA LEU A 77 0.84 -16.36 -2.17
C LEU A 77 -0.41 -15.72 -2.80
N LEU A 78 -0.25 -14.91 -3.86
CA LEU A 78 -1.34 -14.47 -4.73
C LEU A 78 -1.67 -15.56 -5.76
N THR A 79 -2.03 -16.73 -5.26
CA THR A 79 -2.40 -17.88 -6.09
C THR A 79 -3.90 -17.91 -6.36
N PRO A 80 -4.37 -18.63 -7.40
CA PRO A 80 -5.80 -18.72 -7.68
C PRO A 80 -6.59 -19.27 -6.47
N GLY A 81 -7.69 -18.60 -6.12
CA GLY A 81 -8.51 -18.92 -4.94
C GLY A 81 -8.04 -18.28 -3.63
N ALA A 82 -6.92 -17.55 -3.62
CA ALA A 82 -6.40 -16.92 -2.40
C ALA A 82 -7.30 -15.78 -1.89
N LYS A 83 -7.22 -15.54 -0.57
CA LYS A 83 -7.86 -14.40 0.10
C LYS A 83 -6.85 -13.29 0.35
N VAL A 84 -7.21 -12.08 -0.07
CA VAL A 84 -6.34 -10.90 -0.03
C VAL A 84 -7.02 -9.75 0.72
N LEU A 85 -6.25 -9.06 1.55
CA LEU A 85 -6.64 -7.79 2.17
C LEU A 85 -5.73 -6.68 1.63
N ASP A 86 -6.33 -5.58 1.18
CA ASP A 86 -5.66 -4.36 0.76
C ASP A 86 -6.04 -3.22 1.72
N VAL A 87 -5.09 -2.81 2.56
CA VAL A 87 -5.28 -1.79 3.59
C VAL A 87 -4.89 -0.42 3.05
N GLY A 88 -5.79 0.56 3.15
CA GLY A 88 -5.62 1.85 2.48
C GLY A 88 -5.88 1.73 0.98
N SER A 89 -7.00 1.09 0.63
CA SER A 89 -7.29 0.69 -0.75
C SER A 89 -7.50 1.86 -1.72
N GLY A 90 -7.76 3.08 -1.21
CA GLY A 90 -7.74 4.32 -1.99
C GLY A 90 -8.62 4.28 -3.25
N SER A 91 -8.01 4.31 -4.43
CA SER A 91 -8.73 4.27 -5.70
C SER A 91 -9.34 2.90 -6.04
N GLY A 92 -8.92 1.82 -5.37
CA GLY A 92 -9.28 0.43 -5.70
C GLY A 92 -8.39 -0.25 -6.75
N TYR A 93 -7.35 0.43 -7.25
CA TYR A 93 -6.49 -0.09 -8.34
C TYR A 93 -5.75 -1.37 -7.94
N THR A 94 -5.13 -1.40 -6.76
CA THR A 94 -4.42 -2.59 -6.26
C THR A 94 -5.39 -3.76 -6.05
N CYS A 95 -6.60 -3.51 -5.54
CA CYS A 95 -7.63 -4.53 -5.39
C CYS A 95 -7.99 -5.19 -6.73
N ALA A 96 -8.13 -4.41 -7.80
CA ALA A 96 -8.39 -4.92 -9.15
C ALA A 96 -7.24 -5.80 -9.67
N ILE A 97 -5.99 -5.37 -9.46
CA ILE A 97 -4.80 -6.15 -9.84
C ILE A 97 -4.78 -7.49 -9.12
N PHE A 98 -4.97 -7.49 -7.80
CA PHE A 98 -5.00 -8.72 -7.01
C PHE A 98 -6.15 -9.62 -7.41
N HIS A 99 -7.32 -9.07 -7.75
CA HIS A 99 -8.45 -9.86 -8.22
C HIS A 99 -8.09 -10.67 -9.47
N HIS A 100 -7.42 -10.06 -10.45
CA HIS A 100 -6.97 -10.79 -11.65
C HIS A 100 -5.88 -11.83 -11.36
N LEU A 101 -5.05 -11.63 -10.33
CA LEU A 101 -4.04 -12.62 -9.93
C LEU A 101 -4.65 -13.82 -9.22
N VAL A 102 -5.67 -13.62 -8.36
CA VAL A 102 -6.31 -14.70 -7.62
C VAL A 102 -7.52 -15.32 -8.34
N ASN A 103 -7.98 -14.70 -9.43
CA ASN A 103 -9.04 -15.21 -10.31
C ASN A 103 -8.67 -15.04 -11.79
N PRO A 104 -7.59 -15.67 -12.30
CA PRO A 104 -7.12 -15.46 -13.67
C PRO A 104 -8.12 -15.91 -14.74
N THR A 105 -8.94 -16.92 -14.45
CA THR A 105 -10.04 -17.37 -15.33
C THR A 105 -11.42 -16.91 -14.87
N GLY A 106 -11.53 -16.38 -13.65
CA GLY A 106 -12.80 -15.89 -13.08
C GLY A 106 -13.61 -16.97 -12.35
N THR A 107 -13.06 -18.18 -12.16
CA THR A 107 -13.78 -19.34 -11.60
C THR A 107 -13.21 -19.83 -10.27
N GLU A 108 -12.09 -19.30 -9.84
CA GLU A 108 -11.28 -19.86 -8.74
C GLU A 108 -11.79 -19.47 -7.35
N GLY A 109 -12.69 -18.49 -7.26
CA GLY A 109 -13.35 -18.11 -6.01
C GLY A 109 -12.43 -17.35 -5.04
N GLY A 110 -11.33 -16.79 -5.54
CA GLY A 110 -10.46 -15.89 -4.79
C GLY A 110 -11.21 -14.65 -4.35
N LYS A 111 -10.85 -14.10 -3.18
CA LYS A 111 -11.54 -12.96 -2.57
C LYS A 111 -10.57 -11.84 -2.26
N VAL A 112 -10.91 -10.63 -2.67
CA VAL A 112 -10.14 -9.42 -2.38
C VAL A 112 -11.01 -8.48 -1.54
N VAL A 113 -10.49 -8.06 -0.40
CA VAL A 113 -11.12 -7.06 0.46
C VAL A 113 -10.26 -5.80 0.46
N GLY A 114 -10.80 -4.67 0.03
CA GLY A 114 -10.18 -3.36 0.20
C GLY A 114 -10.79 -2.64 1.40
N ILE A 115 -9.95 -2.16 2.32
CA ILE A 115 -10.39 -1.33 3.46
C ILE A 115 -9.81 0.07 3.33
N GLU A 116 -10.67 1.07 3.51
CA GLU A 116 -10.36 2.50 3.37
C GLU A 116 -11.14 3.28 4.43
N HIS A 117 -10.54 4.27 5.07
CA HIS A 117 -11.19 5.00 6.17
C HIS A 117 -11.95 6.26 5.69
N ILE A 118 -11.72 6.73 4.45
CA ILE A 118 -12.45 7.84 3.83
C ILE A 118 -13.61 7.26 3.01
N SER A 119 -14.85 7.45 3.46
CA SER A 119 -16.05 6.95 2.78
C SER A 119 -16.15 7.36 1.31
N GLU A 120 -15.75 8.60 0.99
CA GLU A 120 -15.79 9.14 -0.37
C GLU A 120 -14.80 8.43 -1.30
N LEU A 121 -13.67 7.94 -0.76
CA LEU A 121 -12.73 7.11 -1.52
C LEU A 121 -13.26 5.69 -1.68
N VAL A 122 -13.97 5.13 -0.67
CA VAL A 122 -14.66 3.84 -0.80
C VAL A 122 -15.68 3.88 -1.93
N ASP A 123 -16.59 4.86 -1.91
CA ASP A 123 -17.62 5.00 -2.95
C ASP A 123 -16.98 5.21 -4.33
N TRP A 124 -15.96 6.07 -4.41
CA TRP A 124 -15.24 6.31 -5.66
C TRP A 124 -14.51 5.06 -6.18
N SER A 125 -13.94 4.25 -5.29
CA SER A 125 -13.27 2.99 -5.66
C SER A 125 -14.25 1.97 -6.24
N ILE A 126 -15.46 1.87 -5.68
CA ILE A 126 -16.54 1.01 -6.19
C ILE A 126 -16.92 1.46 -7.60
N ASP A 127 -17.04 2.77 -7.84
CA ASP A 127 -17.35 3.30 -9.16
C ASP A 127 -16.21 3.12 -10.17
N ASN A 128 -14.94 3.21 -9.72
CA ASN A 128 -13.77 2.92 -10.55
C ASN A 128 -13.78 1.46 -11.01
N LEU A 129 -13.96 0.52 -10.07
CA LEU A 129 -14.03 -0.92 -10.34
C LEU A 129 -15.18 -1.26 -11.29
N LYS A 130 -16.36 -0.64 -11.13
CA LYS A 130 -17.49 -0.82 -12.06
C LYS A 130 -17.15 -0.33 -13.47
N ARG A 131 -16.51 0.84 -13.59
CA ARG A 131 -16.05 1.39 -14.88
C ARG A 131 -15.01 0.51 -15.56
N ASP A 132 -14.19 -0.19 -14.78
CA ASP A 132 -13.19 -1.16 -15.24
C ASP A 132 -13.78 -2.55 -15.55
N GLY A 133 -15.10 -2.70 -15.51
CA GLY A 133 -15.78 -3.96 -15.85
C GLY A 133 -15.87 -4.97 -14.70
N LEU A 134 -15.46 -4.60 -13.48
CA LEU A 134 -15.47 -5.48 -12.31
C LEU A 134 -16.75 -5.39 -11.47
N GLY A 135 -17.82 -4.77 -11.99
CA GLY A 135 -19.10 -4.59 -11.28
C GLY A 135 -19.71 -5.92 -10.80
N ALA A 136 -19.73 -6.94 -11.64
CA ALA A 136 -20.25 -8.28 -11.28
C ALA A 136 -19.44 -8.94 -10.14
N HIS A 137 -18.16 -8.59 -10.00
CA HIS A 137 -17.29 -9.10 -8.92
C HIS A 137 -17.57 -8.42 -7.58
N ILE A 138 -18.05 -7.17 -7.60
CA ILE A 138 -18.55 -6.49 -6.41
C ILE A 138 -19.89 -7.11 -5.98
N GLU A 139 -20.80 -7.32 -6.93
CA GLU A 139 -22.13 -7.88 -6.66
C GLU A 139 -22.06 -9.32 -6.12
N SER A 140 -21.18 -10.15 -6.70
CA SER A 140 -20.93 -11.52 -6.22
C SER A 140 -20.09 -11.59 -4.94
N GLY A 141 -19.46 -10.47 -4.54
CA GLY A 141 -18.63 -10.37 -3.35
C GLY A 141 -17.25 -11.02 -3.46
N THR A 142 -16.75 -11.27 -4.68
CA THR A 142 -15.34 -11.65 -4.89
C THR A 142 -14.41 -10.45 -4.70
N ILE A 143 -14.89 -9.24 -4.96
CA ILE A 143 -14.26 -7.98 -4.52
C ILE A 143 -15.19 -7.32 -3.51
N LYS A 144 -14.66 -6.90 -2.37
CA LYS A 144 -15.41 -6.19 -1.34
C LYS A 144 -14.65 -4.95 -0.88
N MET A 145 -15.23 -3.78 -1.11
CA MET A 145 -14.73 -2.51 -0.57
C MET A 145 -15.46 -2.19 0.72
N VAL A 146 -14.72 -1.86 1.79
CA VAL A 146 -15.29 -1.56 3.11
C VAL A 146 -14.74 -0.24 3.65
N CYS A 147 -15.64 0.55 4.24
CA CYS A 147 -15.25 1.73 5.00
C CYS A 147 -14.86 1.30 6.43
N GLY A 148 -13.64 1.59 6.87
CA GLY A 148 -13.19 1.25 8.22
C GLY A 148 -11.72 1.53 8.50
N ASP A 149 -11.33 1.38 9.76
CA ASP A 149 -9.94 1.57 10.20
C ASP A 149 -9.06 0.39 9.78
N GLY A 150 -8.23 0.64 8.76
CA GLY A 150 -7.28 -0.32 8.22
C GLY A 150 -6.28 -0.88 9.22
N ARG A 151 -5.96 -0.15 10.30
CA ARG A 151 -5.03 -0.61 11.36
C ARG A 151 -5.56 -1.84 12.09
N LEU A 152 -6.88 -2.03 12.10
CA LEU A 152 -7.57 -3.15 12.73
C LEU A 152 -7.78 -4.34 11.76
N GLY A 153 -7.47 -4.16 10.47
CA GLY A 153 -7.78 -5.11 9.40
C GLY A 153 -9.29 -5.33 9.23
N TYR A 154 -9.66 -6.47 8.66
CA TYR A 154 -11.06 -6.84 8.46
C TYR A 154 -11.31 -8.32 8.78
N ARG A 155 -11.42 -8.61 10.08
CA ARG A 155 -11.57 -9.98 10.62
C ARG A 155 -12.68 -10.82 9.96
N PRO A 156 -13.86 -10.28 9.58
CA PRO A 156 -14.96 -11.10 9.07
C PRO A 156 -14.67 -11.89 7.78
N ALA A 157 -13.70 -11.47 6.97
CA ALA A 157 -13.34 -12.19 5.73
C ALA A 157 -12.00 -12.94 5.80
N GLY A 158 -11.27 -12.79 6.91
CA GLY A 158 -10.01 -13.49 7.13
C GLY A 158 -10.18 -14.99 7.40
N PRO A 159 -9.08 -15.70 7.71
CA PRO A 159 -7.70 -15.22 7.59
C PRO A 159 -7.29 -15.01 6.12
N TYR A 160 -6.26 -14.19 5.90
CA TYR A 160 -5.80 -13.77 4.57
C TYR A 160 -4.47 -14.42 4.19
N ASN A 161 -4.39 -14.98 2.98
CA ASN A 161 -3.12 -15.47 2.43
C ASN A 161 -2.16 -14.31 2.19
N VAL A 162 -2.70 -13.17 1.78
CA VAL A 162 -1.93 -11.97 1.46
C VAL A 162 -2.55 -10.74 2.11
N ILE A 163 -1.71 -9.91 2.72
CA ILE A 163 -2.09 -8.56 3.17
C ILE A 163 -1.16 -7.55 2.51
N HIS A 164 -1.72 -6.58 1.80
CA HIS A 164 -0.99 -5.41 1.31
C HIS A 164 -1.40 -4.20 2.15
N VAL A 165 -0.43 -3.35 2.49
CA VAL A 165 -0.69 -2.08 3.17
C VAL A 165 -0.17 -0.95 2.30
N GLY A 166 -1.07 -0.10 1.81
CA GLY A 166 -0.81 1.03 0.93
C GLY A 166 -0.42 2.33 1.65
N ALA A 167 -0.16 2.28 2.96
CA ALA A 167 0.21 3.43 3.79
C ALA A 167 1.28 3.05 4.82
N ALA A 168 2.13 4.00 5.18
CA ALA A 168 3.24 3.78 6.10
C ALA A 168 2.77 3.63 7.54
N SER A 169 3.11 2.51 8.18
CA SER A 169 2.79 2.28 9.59
C SER A 169 3.99 2.61 10.49
N PRO A 170 3.81 3.41 11.56
CA PRO A 170 4.91 3.74 12.47
C PRO A 170 5.36 2.52 13.30
N VAL A 171 4.43 1.60 13.57
CA VAL A 171 4.67 0.33 14.27
C VAL A 171 4.01 -0.79 13.47
N MET A 172 4.58 -1.99 13.52
CA MET A 172 3.96 -3.14 12.86
C MET A 172 2.60 -3.46 13.51
N PRO A 173 1.49 -3.46 12.75
CA PRO A 173 0.16 -3.65 13.33
C PRO A 173 -0.12 -5.13 13.66
N GLU A 174 -0.12 -5.46 14.96
CA GLU A 174 -0.47 -6.80 15.47
C GLU A 174 -1.81 -7.33 14.92
N PRO A 175 -2.89 -6.53 14.80
CA PRO A 175 -4.15 -7.02 14.24
C PRO A 175 -4.04 -7.56 12.81
N LEU A 176 -3.13 -7.02 11.99
CA LEU A 176 -2.89 -7.51 10.63
C LEU A 176 -2.06 -8.79 10.66
N ILE A 177 -1.04 -8.86 11.53
CA ILE A 177 -0.28 -10.09 11.74
C ILE A 177 -1.23 -11.22 12.16
N ASP A 178 -2.11 -11.00 13.12
CA ASP A 178 -3.09 -11.99 13.59
C ASP A 178 -3.96 -12.55 12.46
N GLN A 179 -4.35 -11.68 11.53
CA GLN A 179 -5.24 -12.01 10.41
C GLN A 179 -4.53 -12.68 9.23
N LEU A 180 -3.19 -12.76 9.22
CA LEU A 180 -2.47 -13.57 8.25
C LEU A 180 -2.78 -15.06 8.43
N ALA A 181 -3.06 -15.73 7.34
CA ALA A 181 -3.18 -17.19 7.25
C ALA A 181 -1.84 -17.87 7.52
N LYS A 182 -1.88 -19.20 7.66
CA LYS A 182 -0.71 -20.07 7.80
C LYS A 182 -0.67 -21.01 6.58
N PRO A 183 0.21 -20.81 5.59
CA PRO A 183 1.14 -19.69 5.43
C PRO A 183 0.44 -18.39 4.97
N GLY A 184 1.07 -17.25 5.24
CA GLY A 184 0.59 -15.93 4.84
C GLY A 184 1.73 -14.93 4.69
N ARG A 185 1.56 -13.92 3.85
CA ARG A 185 2.55 -12.86 3.63
C ARG A 185 1.92 -11.48 3.68
N MET A 186 2.57 -10.55 4.34
CA MET A 186 2.23 -9.13 4.33
C MET A 186 3.33 -8.30 3.69
N PHE A 187 2.93 -7.32 2.89
CA PHE A 187 3.78 -6.27 2.33
C PHE A 187 3.35 -4.93 2.95
N ILE A 188 4.23 -4.29 3.70
CA ILE A 188 3.90 -3.09 4.47
C ILE A 188 5.05 -2.08 4.48
N PRO A 189 4.80 -0.81 4.11
CA PRO A 189 5.71 0.28 4.39
C PRO A 189 5.70 0.55 5.90
N GLY A 190 6.88 0.54 6.52
CA GLY A 190 7.05 0.82 7.93
C GLY A 190 8.20 1.78 8.18
N GLU A 191 8.11 2.55 9.26
CA GLU A 191 9.22 3.36 9.73
C GLU A 191 10.24 2.50 10.47
N ARG A 192 11.52 2.91 10.41
CA ARG A 192 12.52 2.34 11.31
C ARG A 192 12.06 2.67 12.74
N PRO A 193 11.92 1.68 13.66
CA PRO A 193 11.78 2.02 15.06
C PRO A 193 12.99 2.87 15.43
N VAL A 194 12.75 4.11 15.85
CA VAL A 194 13.82 4.95 16.39
C VAL A 194 14.34 4.17 17.59
N PHE A 195 15.52 3.58 17.43
CA PHE A 195 16.21 2.92 18.52
C PHE A 195 16.56 4.06 19.47
N THR A 196 15.74 4.32 20.49
CA THR A 196 16.19 5.11 21.63
C THR A 196 17.30 4.28 22.27
N PRO A 197 18.56 4.72 22.22
CA PRO A 197 19.60 3.97 22.90
C PRO A 197 19.33 4.14 24.40
N PHE A 198 18.93 3.04 25.03
CA PHE A 198 19.33 2.55 26.35
C PHE A 198 18.16 1.88 27.07
N PRO A 199 18.29 0.58 27.41
CA PRO A 199 17.66 0.05 28.61
C PRO A 199 18.56 0.43 29.79
N HIS A 200 18.03 1.02 30.85
CA HIS A 200 18.49 0.70 32.21
C HIS A 200 17.40 1.01 33.23
N ALA A 201 17.02 -0.05 33.93
CA ALA A 201 16.25 -0.01 35.14
C ALA A 201 16.94 0.87 36.19
N ALA A 202 16.20 1.82 36.76
CA ALA A 202 16.23 2.18 38.17
C ALA A 202 15.13 3.22 38.40
N PHE A 203 14.43 3.09 39.53
CA PHE A 203 13.31 3.92 40.01
C PHE A 203 11.95 3.57 39.43
N GLY A 204 11.22 2.78 40.22
CA GLY A 204 9.82 2.54 40.02
C GLY A 204 9.03 3.83 40.20
N TYR A 205 8.14 4.09 39.25
CA TYR A 205 6.88 4.77 39.48
C TYR A 205 5.85 4.16 38.54
N ASN A 206 4.64 4.05 39.08
CA ASN A 206 3.47 3.42 38.49
C ASN A 206 2.81 4.47 37.57
N THR A 207 2.92 4.34 36.25
CA THR A 207 2.28 5.29 35.32
C THR A 207 1.54 4.54 34.22
N SER A 208 0.22 4.80 34.16
CA SER A 208 -0.71 4.17 33.24
C SER A 208 -0.48 4.58 31.78
N LEU A 209 -0.82 3.69 30.84
CA LEU A 209 -0.74 3.83 29.36
C LEU A 209 -1.41 5.08 28.74
N ARG A 210 -2.00 5.97 29.54
CA ARG A 210 -2.67 7.20 29.07
C ARG A 210 -1.72 8.36 28.75
N GLU A 211 -0.50 8.37 29.28
CA GLU A 211 0.43 9.52 29.12
C GLU A 211 1.35 9.44 27.90
N LEU A 212 1.45 8.29 27.23
CA LEU A 212 2.24 8.14 25.99
C LEU A 212 1.57 8.79 24.76
N TYR A 213 0.26 9.09 24.83
CA TYR A 213 -0.50 9.70 23.74
C TYR A 213 -0.66 11.23 23.85
N ASP A 214 -0.25 11.85 24.96
CA ASP A 214 -0.42 13.29 25.21
C ASP A 214 0.87 14.12 24.99
N TYR A 215 1.85 13.58 24.25
CA TYR A 215 3.09 14.29 23.98
C TYR A 215 2.86 15.41 22.93
N PRO A 216 3.15 16.69 23.23
CA PRO A 216 2.92 17.78 22.29
C PRO A 216 3.89 17.67 21.11
N GLN A 217 3.34 17.51 19.91
CA GLN A 217 4.10 17.54 18.65
C GLN A 217 4.78 18.91 18.48
N PRO A 218 6.08 18.98 18.16
CA PRO A 218 6.75 20.26 17.97
C PRO A 218 6.20 20.98 16.73
N ARG A 219 5.80 22.24 16.89
CA ARG A 219 5.38 23.11 15.79
C ARG A 219 6.61 23.42 14.91
N ILE A 220 6.63 22.87 13.70
CA ILE A 220 7.62 23.24 12.68
C ILE A 220 7.18 24.57 12.07
N GLN A 221 7.99 25.63 12.26
CA GLN A 221 7.79 26.90 11.57
C GLN A 221 8.27 26.81 10.11
N PRO A 222 7.63 27.49 9.14
CA PRO A 222 7.97 27.37 7.73
C PRO A 222 9.00 28.45 7.35
N LEU A 223 10.29 28.17 7.45
CA LEU A 223 11.32 28.94 6.72
C LEU A 223 12.69 28.24 6.82
N PHE A 224 13.08 27.45 5.81
CA PHE A 224 14.46 27.43 5.31
C PHE A 224 14.53 26.60 4.01
N LEU A 225 14.40 27.29 2.89
CA LEU A 225 14.86 26.82 1.58
C LEU A 225 16.22 27.51 1.34
N MET A 226 17.31 26.76 1.23
CA MET A 226 18.33 26.91 0.16
C MET A 226 19.63 26.17 0.46
N SER A 227 20.04 25.41 -0.57
CA SER A 227 21.41 25.19 -1.03
C SER A 227 22.39 24.41 -0.14
N ILE A 228 22.53 23.11 -0.43
CA ILE A 228 23.85 22.48 -0.48
C ILE A 228 23.84 21.35 -1.51
N GLY A 229 24.81 21.38 -2.42
CA GLY A 229 24.88 20.54 -3.63
C GLY A 229 24.99 19.05 -3.33
N VAL A 230 24.34 18.24 -4.17
CA VAL A 230 24.33 16.79 -4.07
C VAL A 230 24.92 16.19 -5.32
N ASP A 231 25.91 15.32 -5.11
CA ASP A 231 26.63 14.55 -6.12
C ASP A 231 25.73 13.45 -6.71
N TYR A 232 25.58 13.43 -8.04
CA TYR A 232 24.63 12.61 -8.80
C TYR A 232 25.18 11.20 -9.12
N ALA A 233 25.57 10.44 -8.09
CA ALA A 233 26.28 9.16 -8.31
C ALA A 233 25.58 7.88 -7.80
N ASP A 234 24.52 7.94 -7.00
CA ASP A 234 23.81 6.73 -6.55
C ASP A 234 22.52 6.48 -7.36
N ARG A 235 22.47 5.33 -8.04
CA ARG A 235 21.55 5.00 -9.14
C ARG A 235 20.51 3.93 -8.79
N SER A 236 20.16 3.76 -7.52
CA SER A 236 19.01 2.95 -7.09
C SER A 236 17.77 3.85 -6.87
N VAL A 237 16.65 3.58 -7.57
CA VAL A 237 15.39 4.38 -7.44
C VAL A 237 14.50 3.81 -6.34
N VAL A 238 15.16 3.60 -5.20
CA VAL A 238 14.64 3.16 -3.92
C VAL A 238 15.22 4.19 -2.95
N GLY A 239 14.36 4.95 -2.27
CA GLY A 239 14.59 6.33 -1.80
C GLY A 239 16.00 6.72 -1.27
N PRO A 240 16.54 7.89 -1.65
CA PRO A 240 17.69 8.51 -0.99
C PRO A 240 17.30 9.31 0.28
N ASP A 241 18.28 9.53 1.16
CA ASP A 241 18.15 9.89 2.59
C ASP A 241 17.23 11.10 2.93
N GLY A 242 16.42 10.92 3.99
CA GLY A 242 15.60 11.98 4.61
C GLY A 242 14.24 11.54 5.19
N GLY A 243 13.80 10.30 4.95
CA GLY A 243 12.68 9.68 5.67
C GLY A 243 12.91 8.18 5.78
N ALA A 244 12.97 7.65 7.01
CA ALA A 244 13.37 6.27 7.29
C ALA A 244 12.22 5.26 7.10
N GLN A 245 11.56 5.29 5.94
CA GLN A 245 10.53 4.32 5.57
C GLN A 245 11.10 3.22 4.68
N TYR A 246 10.80 1.99 5.03
CA TYR A 246 11.18 0.81 4.27
C TYR A 246 9.97 -0.09 4.06
N ILE A 247 9.94 -0.77 2.93
CA ILE A 247 9.05 -1.92 2.79
C ILE A 247 9.58 -3.06 3.63
N TYR A 248 8.69 -3.63 4.40
CA TYR A 248 8.89 -4.88 5.10
C TYR A 248 7.99 -5.97 4.50
N GLN A 249 8.60 -7.14 4.30
CA GLN A 249 7.87 -8.39 4.10
C GLN A 249 7.72 -9.07 5.45
N VAL A 250 6.49 -9.44 5.80
CA VAL A 250 6.21 -10.21 7.01
C VAL A 250 5.60 -11.54 6.59
N ASP A 251 6.33 -12.62 6.81
CA ASP A 251 5.90 -13.98 6.52
C ASP A 251 5.41 -14.66 7.79
N LYS A 252 4.24 -15.30 7.72
CA LYS A 252 3.76 -16.25 8.73
C LYS A 252 3.88 -17.66 8.16
N ASP A 253 4.65 -18.51 8.80
CA ASP A 253 4.83 -19.91 8.38
C ASP A 253 3.64 -20.80 8.77
N GLN A 254 3.70 -22.09 8.41
CA GLN A 254 2.66 -23.08 8.72
C GLN A 254 2.49 -23.31 10.23
N SER A 255 3.54 -23.15 11.02
CA SER A 255 3.51 -23.26 12.48
C SER A 255 2.90 -22.00 13.13
N GLY A 256 2.91 -20.88 12.42
CA GLY A 256 2.48 -19.57 12.89
C GLY A 256 3.62 -18.69 13.37
N ASN A 257 4.87 -19.07 13.14
CA ASN A 257 6.01 -18.20 13.43
C ASN A 257 6.04 -17.06 12.43
N VAL A 258 6.36 -15.87 12.92
CA VAL A 258 6.40 -14.65 12.12
C VAL A 258 7.84 -14.24 11.89
N LYS A 259 8.22 -14.05 10.63
CA LYS A 259 9.52 -13.51 10.22
C LYS A 259 9.31 -12.20 9.49
N GLN A 260 10.06 -11.17 9.87
CA GLN A 260 10.06 -9.88 9.20
C GLN A 260 11.39 -9.68 8.46
N GLU A 261 11.32 -9.28 7.20
CA GLU A 261 12.45 -8.97 6.34
C GLU A 261 12.30 -7.55 5.80
N LYS A 262 13.37 -6.76 5.92
CA LYS A 262 13.44 -5.42 5.35
C LYS A 262 13.86 -5.55 3.88
N LEU A 263 13.07 -5.01 2.97
CA LEU A 263 13.35 -5.09 1.54
C LEU A 263 14.10 -3.85 1.07
N PHE A 264 13.41 -2.72 0.90
CA PHE A 264 13.95 -1.55 0.21
C PHE A 264 13.28 -0.24 0.70
N GLY A 265 13.96 0.90 0.54
CA GLY A 265 13.50 2.22 0.99
C GLY A 265 12.40 2.83 0.12
N VAL A 266 11.42 3.49 0.73
CA VAL A 266 10.23 4.04 0.04
C VAL A 266 9.75 5.34 0.67
N ARG A 267 8.76 5.98 0.04
CA ARG A 267 8.00 7.10 0.61
C ARG A 267 6.51 6.85 0.39
N TYR A 268 5.77 6.71 1.48
CA TYR A 268 4.33 6.48 1.49
C TYR A 268 3.60 7.52 2.33
N VAL A 269 2.32 7.74 2.03
CA VAL A 269 1.41 8.49 2.92
C VAL A 269 1.27 7.72 4.25
N PRO A 270 1.19 8.40 5.41
CA PRO A 270 1.14 7.72 6.70
C PRO A 270 -0.21 7.07 6.95
N LEU A 271 -0.21 5.90 7.60
CA LEU A 271 -1.40 5.17 8.04
C LEU A 271 -1.96 5.83 9.31
N THR A 272 -2.89 6.77 9.14
CA THR A 272 -3.36 7.67 10.20
C THR A 272 -4.85 7.53 10.50
N GLU A 273 -5.33 8.29 11.48
CA GLU A 273 -6.75 8.43 11.76
C GLU A 273 -7.42 9.33 10.72
N GLU A 274 -8.67 8.98 10.37
CA GLU A 274 -9.46 9.71 9.38
C GLU A 274 -9.52 11.21 9.66
N LYS A 275 -9.76 11.60 10.93
CA LYS A 275 -9.85 13.01 11.34
C LYS A 275 -8.56 13.78 11.07
N SER A 276 -7.41 13.16 11.35
CA SER A 276 -6.10 13.76 11.13
C SER A 276 -5.84 13.98 9.65
N GLN A 277 -6.11 12.96 8.83
CA GLN A 277 -5.93 13.05 7.38
C GLN A 277 -6.86 14.10 6.74
N ARG A 278 -8.12 14.17 7.19
CA ARG A 278 -9.05 15.21 6.73
C ARG A 278 -8.58 16.62 7.10
N ALA A 279 -7.98 16.81 8.28
CA ALA A 279 -7.48 18.12 8.69
C ALA A 279 -6.37 18.62 7.75
N GLU A 280 -5.52 17.74 7.24
CA GLU A 280 -4.49 18.08 6.25
C GLU A 280 -5.09 18.43 4.89
N SER A 281 -6.19 17.79 4.49
CA SER A 281 -6.84 18.05 3.20
C SER A 281 -7.42 19.46 3.06
N VAL A 282 -7.61 20.21 4.16
CA VAL A 282 -8.11 21.60 4.14
C VAL A 282 -7.02 22.58 3.67
N TYR A 283 -5.75 22.17 3.69
CA TYR A 283 -4.59 23.02 3.36
C TYR A 283 -4.05 22.80 1.93
N TYR A 284 -4.64 21.91 1.14
CA TYR A 284 -4.28 21.61 -0.25
C TYR A 284 -5.43 21.94 -1.20
#